data_AF-A0A1E3SK02-F1
#
_entry.id   AF-A0A1E3SK02-F1
#
_cell.length_a   1.000
_cell.length_b   1.000
_cell.length_c   1.000
_cell.angle_alpha   90.00
_cell.angle_beta   90.00
_cell.angle_gamma   90.00
#
_symmetry.space_group_name_H-M   'P 1'
#
loop_
_entity.id
_entity.type
_entity.pdbx_description
1 polymer ?
#
loop_
_entity_poly.entity_id
_entity_poly.type
_entity_poly.pdbx_seq_one_letter_code
_entity_poly.pdbx_strand_id
1 'polypeptide(L)'
;MYALVADSFGREPRVGPAMFAEAVARPASPAMQSLLEHKGPQVLAVIGKWLTAEIRAGRVRDLPVPQLMQELLAPMVIHMLLRPNAANLFGGDLPDIDTVCDVFADGFIRAAGTGSA
;
A
#
# COMPACT_ATOMS: atom_id res chain seq x y z
N MET A 1 -6.24 -6.86 -4.14
CA MET A 1 -5.78 -5.94 -3.08
C MET A 1 -5.26 -4.61 -3.66
N TYR A 2 -4.35 -4.62 -4.63
CA TYR A 2 -3.84 -3.39 -5.24
C TYR A 2 -4.90 -2.46 -5.83
N ALA A 3 -5.86 -3.00 -6.60
CA ALA A 3 -7.00 -2.24 -7.10
C ALA A 3 -7.82 -1.55 -5.99
N LEU A 4 -7.90 -2.17 -4.81
CA LEU A 4 -8.61 -1.63 -3.64
C LEU A 4 -7.88 -0.42 -3.03
N VAL A 5 -6.54 -0.47 -3.01
CA VAL A 5 -5.69 0.67 -2.62
C VAL A 5 -5.80 1.79 -3.66
N ALA A 6 -5.75 1.44 -4.96
CA ALA A 6 -5.91 2.38 -6.05
C ALA A 6 -7.25 3.12 -6.01
N ASP A 7 -8.35 2.40 -5.82
CA ASP A 7 -9.68 2.99 -5.66
C ASP A 7 -9.74 3.94 -4.45
N SER A 8 -9.21 3.50 -3.29
CA SER A 8 -9.22 4.30 -2.07
C SER A 8 -8.42 5.61 -2.19
N PHE A 9 -7.33 5.61 -2.96
CA PHE A 9 -6.51 6.82 -3.18
C PHE A 9 -6.99 7.66 -4.36
N GLY A 10 -7.68 7.07 -5.34
CA GLY A 10 -8.14 7.74 -6.56
C GLY A 10 -9.53 8.36 -6.44
N ARG A 11 -10.41 7.83 -5.58
CA ARG A 11 -11.80 8.27 -5.46
C ARG A 11 -11.93 9.64 -4.81
N GLU A 12 -12.86 10.46 -5.32
CA GLU A 12 -13.21 11.74 -4.69
C GLU A 12 -14.23 11.56 -3.53
N PRO A 13 -14.09 12.34 -2.44
CA PRO A 13 -12.97 13.25 -2.13
C PRO A 13 -11.68 12.46 -1.80
N ARG A 14 -10.51 13.00 -2.19
CA ARG A 14 -9.19 12.34 -2.08
C ARG A 14 -8.68 12.23 -0.63
N VAL A 15 -9.37 11.43 0.19
CA VAL A 15 -9.07 11.25 1.62
C VAL A 15 -7.74 10.53 1.82
N GLY A 16 -7.46 9.48 1.04
CA GLY A 16 -6.21 8.71 1.15
C GLY A 16 -4.94 9.57 1.09
N PRO A 17 -4.74 10.37 0.02
CA PRO A 17 -3.61 11.29 -0.08
C PRO A 17 -3.53 12.32 1.04
N ALA A 18 -4.66 12.90 1.45
CA ALA A 18 -4.69 13.89 2.53
C ALA A 18 -4.28 13.29 3.88
N MET A 19 -4.77 12.08 4.19
CA MET A 19 -4.40 11.36 5.41
C MET A 19 -2.92 10.94 5.39
N PHE A 20 -2.39 10.54 4.24
CA PHE A 20 -0.97 10.23 4.10
C PHE A 20 -0.10 11.48 4.34
N ALA A 21 -0.48 12.62 3.75
CA ALA A 21 0.22 13.89 3.97
C ALA A 21 0.19 14.31 5.45
N GLU A 22 -0.95 14.17 6.12
CA GLU A 22 -1.08 14.45 7.56
C GLU A 22 -0.22 13.50 8.41
N ALA A 23 -0.20 12.19 8.11
CA ALA A 23 0.61 11.20 8.83
C ALA A 23 2.11 11.52 8.76
N VAL A 24 2.59 11.97 7.61
CA VAL A 24 4.01 12.30 7.40
C VAL A 24 4.36 13.67 7.98
N ALA A 25 3.52 14.69 7.78
CA ALA A 25 3.82 16.05 8.19
C ALA A 25 3.53 16.31 9.68
N ARG A 26 2.52 15.64 10.25
CA ARG A 26 1.99 15.88 11.59
C ARG A 26 1.58 14.57 12.28
N PRO A 27 2.53 13.64 12.53
CA PRO A 27 2.23 12.32 13.06
C PRO A 27 1.54 12.31 14.43
N ALA A 28 1.68 13.38 15.22
CA ALA A 28 1.06 13.52 16.54
C ALA A 28 -0.24 14.33 16.54
N SER A 29 -0.80 14.67 15.37
CA SER A 29 -1.98 15.52 15.31
C SER A 29 -3.23 14.84 15.87
N PRO A 30 -4.22 15.61 16.37
CA PRO A 30 -5.50 15.05 16.81
C PRO A 30 -6.18 14.21 15.72
N ALA A 31 -6.05 14.59 14.45
CA ALA A 31 -6.59 13.83 13.33
C ALA A 31 -5.95 12.44 13.22
N MET A 32 -4.62 12.35 13.43
CA MET A 32 -3.92 11.07 13.44
C MET A 32 -4.29 10.21 14.64
N GLN A 33 -4.41 10.81 15.82
CA GLN A 33 -4.86 10.09 17.02
C GLN A 33 -6.29 9.55 16.85
N SER A 34 -7.22 10.39 16.37
CA SER A 34 -8.59 9.96 16.10
C SER A 34 -8.66 8.84 15.05
N LEU A 35 -7.81 8.88 14.00
CA LEU A 35 -7.74 7.81 13.01
C LEU A 35 -7.33 6.47 13.64
N LEU A 36 -6.27 6.49 14.47
CA LEU A 36 -5.75 5.31 15.16
C LEU A 36 -6.79 4.72 16.12
N GLU A 37 -7.59 5.58 16.76
CA GLU A 37 -8.64 5.17 17.69
C GLU A 37 -9.89 4.61 17.00
N HIS A 38 -10.30 5.17 15.85
CA HIS A 38 -11.65 4.93 15.32
C HIS A 38 -11.74 4.03 14.09
N LYS A 39 -10.82 4.08 13.10
CA LYS A 39 -11.02 3.38 11.80
C LYS A 39 -9.77 2.94 11.03
N GLY A 40 -8.59 3.52 11.27
CA GLY A 40 -7.33 3.10 10.64
C GLY A 40 -6.87 1.65 10.91
N PRO A 41 -7.16 1.02 12.08
CA PRO A 41 -6.59 -0.28 12.42
C PRO A 41 -7.10 -1.48 11.61
N GLN A 42 -8.31 -1.44 11.03
CA GLN A 42 -8.98 -2.68 10.60
C GLN A 42 -8.41 -3.27 9.32
N VAL A 43 -8.18 -2.46 8.28
CA VAL A 43 -7.64 -2.96 6.99
C VAL A 43 -6.20 -3.44 7.17
N LEU A 44 -5.37 -2.65 7.85
CA LEU A 44 -3.98 -3.04 8.17
C LEU A 44 -3.92 -4.30 9.04
N ALA A 45 -4.83 -4.45 10.00
CA ALA A 45 -4.93 -5.67 10.80
C ALA A 45 -5.35 -6.90 9.98
N VAL A 46 -6.26 -6.76 9.01
CA VAL A 46 -6.65 -7.86 8.12
C VAL A 46 -5.46 -8.30 7.26
N ILE A 47 -4.73 -7.34 6.67
CA ILE A 47 -3.53 -7.64 5.86
C ILE A 47 -2.45 -8.31 6.72
N GLY A 48 -2.19 -7.79 7.93
CA GLY A 48 -1.20 -8.36 8.83
C GLY A 48 -1.54 -9.79 9.29
N LYS A 49 -2.83 -10.08 9.54
CA LYS A 49 -3.30 -11.43 9.84
C LYS A 49 -3.11 -12.38 8.65
N TRP A 50 -3.44 -11.93 7.45
CA TRP A 50 -3.24 -12.69 6.23
C TRP A 50 -1.75 -13.02 6.02
N LEU A 51 -0.85 -12.03 6.07
CA LEU A 51 0.60 -12.24 5.94
C LEU A 51 1.13 -13.24 6.97
N THR A 52 0.67 -13.14 8.23
CA THR A 52 1.05 -14.09 9.28
C THR A 52 0.63 -15.52 8.94
N ALA A 53 -0.55 -15.71 8.35
CA ALA A 53 -1.03 -17.02 7.90
C ALA A 53 -0.20 -17.56 6.72
N GLU A 54 0.16 -16.70 5.77
CA GLU A 54 1.01 -17.07 4.63
C GLU A 54 2.43 -17.48 5.04
N ILE A 55 3.02 -16.79 6.03
CA ILE A 55 4.30 -17.16 6.64
C ILE A 55 4.20 -18.55 7.28
N ARG A 56 3.17 -18.78 8.12
CA ARG A 56 2.95 -20.09 8.78
C ARG A 56 2.72 -21.22 7.78
N ALA A 57 2.12 -20.92 6.63
CA ALA A 57 1.90 -21.88 5.56
C ALA A 57 3.16 -22.10 4.69
N GLY A 58 4.27 -21.40 4.97
CA GLY A 58 5.51 -21.51 4.23
C GLY A 58 5.43 -20.96 2.81
N ARG A 59 4.44 -20.10 2.49
CA ARG A 59 4.28 -19.48 1.16
C ARG A 59 4.98 -18.12 1.05
N VAL A 60 5.10 -17.42 2.18
CA VAL A 60 5.81 -16.14 2.31
C VAL A 60 7.00 -16.34 3.25
N ARG A 61 8.12 -15.65 2.97
CA ARG A 61 9.34 -15.66 3.77
C ARG A 61 9.04 -15.20 5.19
N ASP A 62 9.73 -15.81 6.16
CA ASP A 62 9.62 -15.44 7.56
C ASP A 62 10.37 -14.13 7.84
N LEU A 63 9.69 -13.01 7.54
CA LEU A 63 10.13 -11.64 7.73
C LEU A 63 9.17 -10.90 8.66
N PRO A 64 9.61 -9.79 9.30
CA PRO A 64 8.72 -8.97 10.12
C PRO A 64 7.49 -8.51 9.32
N VAL A 65 6.29 -8.77 9.84
CA VAL A 65 5.01 -8.40 9.19
C VAL A 65 4.96 -6.91 8.80
N PRO A 66 5.41 -5.94 9.63
CA PRO A 66 5.42 -4.54 9.22
C PRO A 66 6.30 -4.25 8.00
N GLN A 67 7.38 -5.00 7.80
CA GLN A 67 8.22 -4.90 6.61
C GLN A 67 7.49 -5.43 5.39
N LEU A 68 6.92 -6.64 5.47
CA LEU A 68 6.14 -7.23 4.38
C LEU A 68 4.95 -6.35 3.98
N MET A 69 4.29 -5.69 4.94
CA MET A 69 3.23 -4.73 4.65
C MET A 69 3.73 -3.51 3.89
N GLN A 70 4.92 -3.01 4.20
CA GLN A 70 5.53 -1.89 3.47
C GLN A 70 5.89 -2.32 2.04
N GLU A 71 6.56 -3.47 1.87
CA GLU A 71 6.88 -4.03 0.55
C GLU A 71 5.62 -4.25 -0.31
N LEU A 72 4.54 -4.71 0.33
CA LEU A 72 3.26 -4.95 -0.31
C LEU A 72 2.55 -3.65 -0.70
N LEU A 73 2.42 -2.68 0.19
CA LEU A 73 1.53 -1.53 0.00
C LEU A 73 2.22 -0.32 -0.64
N ALA A 74 3.51 -0.09 -0.32
CA ALA A 74 4.21 1.12 -0.70
C ALA A 74 4.22 1.39 -2.22
N PRO A 75 4.45 0.39 -3.11
CA PRO A 75 4.47 0.64 -4.55
C PRO A 75 3.18 1.29 -5.06
N MET A 76 2.01 0.78 -4.64
CA MET A 76 0.72 1.32 -5.08
C MET A 76 0.38 2.65 -4.42
N VAL A 77 0.71 2.82 -3.13
CA VAL A 77 0.51 4.11 -2.44
C VAL A 77 1.31 5.21 -3.14
N ILE A 78 2.60 4.97 -3.40
CA ILE A 78 3.46 5.95 -4.08
C ILE A 78 2.98 6.19 -5.52
N HIS A 79 2.63 5.14 -6.27
CA HIS A 79 2.07 5.28 -7.61
C HIS A 79 0.86 6.21 -7.64
N MET A 80 -0.08 6.02 -6.73
CA MET A 80 -1.30 6.84 -6.67
C MET A 80 -1.05 8.27 -6.20
N LEU A 81 -0.09 8.49 -5.30
CA LEU A 81 0.27 9.84 -4.85
C LEU A 81 0.93 10.65 -5.98
N LEU A 82 1.74 10.00 -6.81
CA LEU A 82 2.49 10.67 -7.88
C LEU A 82 1.70 10.78 -9.19
N ARG A 83 0.78 9.85 -9.46
CA ARG A 83 0.00 9.81 -10.72
C ARG A 83 -0.64 11.15 -11.12
N PRO A 84 -1.29 11.94 -10.24
CA PRO A 84 -1.90 13.21 -10.64
C PRO A 84 -0.91 14.25 -11.19
N ASN A 85 0.38 14.10 -10.90
CA ASN A 85 1.45 14.99 -11.34
C ASN A 85 2.46 14.27 -12.25
N ALA A 86 2.13 13.10 -12.78
CA ALA A 86 3.04 12.24 -13.53
C ALA A 86 3.70 12.98 -14.71
N ALA A 87 2.91 13.66 -15.53
CA ALA A 87 3.41 14.41 -16.68
C ALA A 87 4.49 15.44 -16.30
N ASN A 88 4.32 16.11 -15.16
CA ASN A 88 5.27 17.12 -14.67
C ASN A 88 6.51 16.50 -14.03
N LEU A 89 6.37 15.35 -13.36
CA LEU A 89 7.47 14.70 -12.61
C LEU A 89 8.31 13.78 -13.49
N PHE A 90 7.70 13.12 -14.48
CA PHE A 90 8.29 12.06 -15.27
C PHE A 90 8.29 12.32 -16.78
N GLY A 91 7.74 13.46 -17.22
CA GLY A 91 7.68 13.81 -18.65
C GLY A 91 6.66 12.98 -19.45
N GLY A 92 5.76 12.27 -18.78
CA GLY A 92 4.74 11.44 -19.41
C GLY A 92 3.78 10.82 -18.39
N ASP A 93 2.79 10.08 -18.90
CA ASP A 93 1.82 9.38 -18.06
C ASP A 93 2.41 8.12 -17.44
N LEU A 94 1.97 7.81 -16.22
CA LEU A 94 2.26 6.51 -15.61
C LEU A 94 1.41 5.40 -16.26
N PRO A 95 1.91 4.15 -16.31
CA PRO A 95 1.15 3.00 -16.83
C PRO A 95 -0.22 2.90 -16.15
N ASP A 96 -1.23 2.34 -16.82
CA ASP A 96 -2.59 2.21 -16.27
C ASP A 96 -2.63 1.35 -15.00
N ILE A 97 -3.74 1.44 -14.25
CA ILE A 97 -3.86 0.82 -12.92
C ILE A 97 -3.82 -0.70 -12.99
N ASP A 98 -4.43 -1.32 -14.00
CA ASP A 98 -4.49 -2.77 -14.11
C ASP A 98 -3.10 -3.32 -14.40
N THR A 99 -2.37 -2.71 -15.34
CA THR A 99 -0.98 -3.04 -15.64
C THR A 99 -0.09 -2.95 -14.40
N VAL A 100 -0.17 -1.88 -13.60
CA VAL A 100 0.67 -1.79 -12.40
C VAL A 100 0.22 -2.72 -11.27
N CYS A 101 -1.06 -3.08 -11.19
CA CYS A 101 -1.52 -4.08 -10.22
C CYS A 101 -0.84 -5.42 -10.45
N ASP A 102 -0.77 -5.86 -11.71
CA ASP A 102 -0.14 -7.13 -12.09
C ASP A 102 1.37 -7.08 -11.84
N VAL A 103 2.04 -6.03 -12.31
CA VAL A 103 3.50 -5.88 -12.14
C VAL A 103 3.91 -5.81 -10.67
N PHE A 104 3.17 -5.07 -9.84
CA PHE A 104 3.48 -4.97 -8.41
C PHE A 104 3.16 -6.27 -7.66
N ALA A 105 2.11 -7.00 -8.04
CA ALA A 105 1.82 -8.32 -7.48
C ALA A 105 2.94 -9.31 -7.79
N ASP A 106 3.37 -9.39 -9.05
CA ASP A 106 4.48 -10.25 -9.44
C ASP A 106 5.79 -9.85 -8.78
N GLY A 107 6.03 -8.54 -8.62
CA GLY A 107 7.18 -8.01 -7.88
C GLY A 107 7.18 -8.46 -6.42
N PHE A 108 6.05 -8.30 -5.73
CA PHE A 108 5.90 -8.72 -4.33
C PHE A 108 6.04 -10.24 -4.19
N ILE A 109 5.39 -11.03 -5.04
CA ILE A 109 5.44 -12.51 -4.96
C ILE A 109 6.87 -13.01 -5.16
N ARG A 110 7.62 -12.46 -6.11
CA ARG A 110 9.03 -12.85 -6.30
C ARG A 110 9.92 -12.45 -5.12
N ALA A 111 9.66 -11.30 -4.52
CA ALA A 111 10.44 -10.79 -3.39
C ALA A 111 10.11 -11.49 -2.06
N ALA A 112 8.83 -11.75 -1.80
CA ALA A 112 8.34 -12.26 -0.52
C ALA A 112 8.06 -13.77 -0.55
N GLY A 113 7.89 -14.37 -1.73
CA GLY A 113 7.62 -15.79 -1.89
C GLY A 113 8.81 -16.68 -1.49
N THR A 114 8.49 -17.89 -1.06
CA THR A 114 9.45 -18.96 -0.73
C THR A 114 9.72 -19.90 -1.90
N GLY A 115 8.89 -19.88 -2.95
CA GLY A 115 9.11 -20.64 -4.18
C GLY A 115 10.22 -20.05 -5.04
N SER A 116 11.05 -20.91 -5.63
CA SER A 116 12.05 -20.51 -6.64
C SER A 116 11.34 -19.84 -7.82
N ALA A 117 11.74 -18.61 -8.14
CA ALA A 117 11.31 -17.89 -9.34
C ALA A 117 11.86 -18.54 -10.62
#